data_AF-A0A1Q7I5A7-F1
#
_entry.id   AF-A0A1Q7I5A7-F1
#
_cell.length_a   1.000
_cell.length_b   1.000
_cell.length_c   1.000
_cell.angle_alpha   90.00
_cell.angle_beta   90.00
_cell.angle_gamma   90.00
#
_symmetry.space_group_name_H-M   'P 1'
#
loop_
_entity.id
_entity.type
_entity.pdbx_description
1 polymer ?
#
loop_
_entity_poly.entity_id
_entity_poly.type
_entity_poly.pdbx_seq_one_letter_code
_entity_poly.pdbx_strand_id
1 'polypeptide(L)'
;MSEDQLRAEIERLRAENQSLKSQRVSRATLKVSDKGGVSVYGLGRFPVTLYKEQWGKLLDMADDIRVFIKEHDAELKSREKSDS
;
A
#
# COMPACT_ATOMS: atom_id res chain seq x y z
N MET A 1 -13.73 3.46 -35.85
CA MET A 1 -14.25 3.73 -34.50
C MET A 1 -14.91 5.09 -34.54
N SER A 2 -16.21 5.17 -34.29
CA SER A 2 -16.87 6.47 -34.17
C SER A 2 -16.40 7.20 -32.91
N GLU A 3 -16.57 8.51 -32.88
CA GLU A 3 -16.23 9.32 -31.70
C GLU A 3 -16.98 8.83 -30.44
N ASP A 4 -18.21 8.35 -30.62
CA ASP A 4 -19.02 7.76 -29.54
C ASP A 4 -18.44 6.45 -29.02
N GLN A 5 -17.91 5.59 -29.90
CA GLN A 5 -17.24 4.34 -29.50
C GLN A 5 -15.94 4.62 -28.73
N LEU A 6 -15.20 5.66 -29.12
CA LEU A 6 -13.99 6.09 -28.41
C LEU A 6 -14.30 6.64 -27.02
N ARG A 7 -15.36 7.45 -26.89
CA ARG A 7 -15.80 7.99 -25.60
C ARG A 7 -16.25 6.89 -24.65
N ALA A 8 -17.05 5.94 -25.14
CA ALA A 8 -17.51 4.79 -24.35
C ALA A 8 -16.34 3.94 -23.85
N GLU A 9 -15.33 3.70 -24.69
CA GLU A 9 -14.14 2.94 -24.29
C GLU A 9 -13.28 3.69 -23.27
N ILE A 10 -13.15 5.02 -23.39
CA ILE A 10 -12.45 5.84 -22.40
C ILE A 10 -13.13 5.77 -21.03
N GLU A 11 -14.46 5.86 -20.98
CA GLU A 11 -15.21 5.76 -19.72
C GLU A 11 -15.07 4.38 -19.09
N ARG A 12 -15.17 3.32 -19.91
CA ARG A 12 -14.95 1.95 -19.46
C ARG A 12 -13.54 1.75 -18.89
N LEU A 13 -12.51 2.19 -19.61
CA LEU A 13 -11.12 2.08 -19.17
C LEU A 13 -10.84 2.89 -17.90
N ARG A 14 -11.52 4.02 -17.70
CA ARG A 14 -11.44 4.81 -16.46
C ARG A 14 -12.10 4.08 -15.29
N ALA A 15 -13.28 3.51 -15.47
CA ALA A 15 -13.98 2.74 -14.44
C ALA A 15 -13.19 1.49 -14.05
N GLU A 16 -12.62 0.77 -15.03
CA GLU A 16 -11.78 -0.40 -14.80
C GLU A 16 -10.47 -0.02 -14.10
N ASN A 17 -9.82 1.08 -14.49
CA ASN A 17 -8.67 1.62 -13.76
C ASN A 17 -9.00 1.98 -12.32
N GLN A 18 -10.16 2.57 -12.07
CA GLN A 18 -10.60 2.94 -10.73
C GLN A 18 -10.83 1.69 -9.87
N SER A 19 -11.45 0.65 -10.42
CA SER A 19 -11.64 -0.65 -9.75
C SER A 19 -10.30 -1.34 -9.45
N LEU A 20 -9.39 -1.42 -10.43
CA LEU A 20 -8.06 -2.00 -10.25
C LEU A 20 -7.20 -1.23 -9.24
N LYS A 21 -7.29 0.11 -9.24
CA LYS A 21 -6.63 0.93 -8.22
C LYS A 21 -7.17 0.62 -6.83
N SER A 22 -8.49 0.49 -6.67
CA SER A 22 -9.10 0.16 -5.37
C SER A 22 -8.70 -1.23 -4.86
N GLN A 23 -8.58 -2.23 -5.75
CA GLN A 23 -8.11 -3.56 -5.39
C GLN A 23 -6.62 -3.60 -5.02
N ARG A 24 -5.78 -2.75 -5.64
CA ARG A 24 -4.34 -2.66 -5.28
C ARG A 24 -4.12 -2.00 -3.92
N VAL A 25 -5.04 -1.17 -3.43
CA VAL A 25 -4.92 -0.54 -2.11
C VAL A 25 -4.91 -1.58 -0.99
N SER A 26 -5.50 -2.76 -1.18
CA SER A 26 -5.52 -3.80 -0.14
C SER A 26 -4.29 -4.70 -0.09
N ARG A 27 -3.39 -4.66 -1.09
CA ARG A 27 -2.20 -5.53 -1.13
C ARG A 27 -0.95 -4.66 -1.06
N ALA A 28 -0.14 -4.88 -0.03
CA ALA A 28 1.15 -4.21 0.07
C ALA A 28 2.00 -4.48 -1.18
N THR A 29 2.58 -3.43 -1.76
CA THR A 29 3.47 -3.54 -2.93
C THR A 29 4.82 -2.91 -2.65
N LEU A 30 5.88 -3.45 -3.27
CA LEU A 30 7.26 -3.02 -3.08
C LEU A 30 7.79 -2.36 -4.35
N LYS A 31 8.50 -1.25 -4.20
CA LYS A 31 9.21 -0.58 -5.30
C LYS A 31 10.58 -0.10 -4.83
N VAL A 32 11.59 -0.24 -5.67
CA VAL A 32 12.88 0.46 -5.50
C VAL A 32 12.73 1.87 -6.06
N SER A 33 13.04 2.86 -5.24
CA SER A 33 13.03 4.28 -5.63
C SER A 33 14.29 4.66 -6.41
N ASP A 34 14.19 5.71 -7.22
CA ASP A 34 15.32 6.25 -8.00
C ASP A 34 16.46 6.76 -7.10
N LYS A 35 16.17 7.01 -5.82
CA LYS A 35 17.15 7.42 -4.79
C LYS A 35 17.79 6.21 -4.06
N GLY A 36 17.49 4.98 -4.45
CA GLY A 36 18.10 3.76 -3.90
C GLY A 36 17.45 3.20 -2.63
N GLY A 37 16.33 3.77 -2.16
CA GLY A 37 15.52 3.22 -1.05
C GLY A 37 14.47 2.23 -1.54
N VAL A 38 14.01 1.33 -0.66
CA VAL A 38 12.88 0.42 -0.90
C VAL A 38 11.63 0.97 -0.21
N SER A 39 10.57 1.14 -0.99
CA SER A 39 9.29 1.70 -0.58
C SER A 39 8.19 0.63 -0.52
N VAL A 40 7.44 0.59 0.58
CA VAL A 40 6.19 -0.19 0.72
C VAL A 40 4.99 0.72 0.54
N TYR A 41 4.11 0.37 -0.38
CA TYR A 41 2.82 1.03 -0.62
C TYR A 41 1.68 0.15 -0.11
N GLY A 42 0.51 0.76 0.15
CA GLY A 42 -0.70 0.02 0.53
C GLY A 42 -0.89 -0.22 2.03
N LEU A 43 -0.03 0.37 2.87
CA LEU A 43 -0.16 0.33 4.35
C LEU A 43 -0.79 1.62 4.93
N GLY A 44 -0.97 2.66 4.12
CA GLY A 44 -1.48 3.96 4.54
C GLY A 44 -1.47 4.99 3.42
N ARG A 45 -1.70 6.27 3.76
CA ARG A 45 -1.77 7.38 2.79
C ARG A 45 -0.47 7.63 2.04
N PHE A 46 0.67 7.38 2.68
CA PHE A 46 1.99 7.59 2.11
C PHE A 46 2.82 6.30 2.16
N PRO A 47 3.70 6.07 1.16
CA PRO A 47 4.60 4.94 1.19
C PRO A 47 5.65 5.09 2.29
N VAL A 48 6.00 3.97 2.92
CA VAL A 48 7.13 3.91 3.86
C VAL A 48 8.37 3.54 3.07
N THR A 49 9.38 4.42 3.07
CA THR A 49 10.64 4.19 2.35
C THR A 49 11.79 4.12 3.33
N LEU A 50 12.55 3.02 3.27
CA LEU A 50 13.77 2.82 4.06
C LEU A 50 14.91 2.36 3.13
N TYR A 51 16.15 2.66 3.51
CA TYR A 51 17.33 2.11 2.84
C TYR A 51 17.59 0.66 3.27
N LYS A 52 18.40 -0.07 2.49
CA LYS A 52 18.68 -1.50 2.69
C LYS A 52 19.05 -1.86 4.14
N GLU A 53 20.01 -1.15 4.74
CA GLU A 53 20.46 -1.44 6.11
C GLU A 53 19.39 -1.17 7.18
N GLN A 54 18.51 -0.20 6.92
CA GLN A 54 17.38 0.09 7.81
C GLN A 54 16.32 -1.02 7.71
N TRP A 55 16.07 -1.55 6.51
CA TRP A 55 15.23 -2.72 6.32
C TRP A 55 15.79 -3.94 7.04
N GLY A 56 17.10 -4.20 6.93
CA GLY A 56 17.74 -5.29 7.67
C GLY A 56 17.45 -5.21 9.16
N LYS A 57 17.78 -4.08 9.79
CA LYS A 57 17.51 -3.86 11.22
C LYS A 57 16.03 -4.00 11.60
N LEU A 58 15.12 -3.46 10.79
CA LEU A 58 13.68 -3.56 11.06
C LEU A 58 13.18 -5.01 10.98
N LEU A 59 13.69 -5.78 10.00
CA LEU A 59 13.33 -7.19 9.83
C LEU A 59 13.92 -8.08 10.93
N ASP A 60 15.11 -7.77 11.42
CA ASP A 60 15.70 -8.46 12.57
C ASP A 60 14.86 -8.26 13.85
N MET A 61 14.18 -7.12 13.97
CA MET A 61 13.26 -6.80 15.08
C MET A 61 11.83 -7.33 14.87
N ALA A 62 11.56 -8.10 13.80
CA ALA A 62 10.18 -8.44 13.43
C ALA A 62 9.43 -9.22 14.52
N ASP A 63 10.10 -10.13 15.23
CA ASP A 63 9.47 -10.91 16.31
C ASP A 63 9.23 -10.05 17.55
N ASP A 64 10.18 -9.21 17.94
CA ASP A 64 10.04 -8.26 19.05
C ASP A 64 8.86 -7.31 18.80
N ILE A 65 8.71 -6.80 17.58
CA ILE A 65 7.59 -5.94 17.20
C ILE A 65 6.25 -6.68 17.34
N ARG A 66 6.18 -7.95 16.93
CA ARG A 66 4.95 -8.76 17.07
C ARG A 66 4.60 -9.01 18.52
N VAL A 67 5.58 -9.33 19.35
CA VAL A 67 5.40 -9.53 20.80
C VAL A 67 4.91 -8.23 21.44
N PHE A 68 5.59 -7.12 21.18
CA PHE A 68 5.23 -5.81 21.72
C PHE A 68 3.81 -5.38 21.33
N ILE A 69 3.41 -5.55 20.06
CA ILE A 69 2.03 -5.27 19.62
C ILE A 69 1.03 -6.12 20.40
N LYS A 70 1.31 -7.41 20.61
CA LYS A 70 0.42 -8.32 21.34
C LYS A 70 0.28 -7.93 22.82
N GLU A 71 1.38 -7.54 23.45
CA GLU A 71 1.39 -7.10 24.85
C GLU A 71 0.58 -5.82 25.06
N HIS A 72 0.58 -4.93 24.07
CA HIS A 72 -0.12 -3.64 24.10
C HIS A 72 -1.42 -3.62 23.28
N ASP A 73 -1.99 -4.78 22.93
CA ASP A 73 -3.16 -4.87 22.05
C ASP A 73 -4.35 -4.01 22.52
N ALA A 74 -4.59 -3.95 23.84
CA ALA A 74 -5.66 -3.15 24.44
C ALA A 74 -5.48 -1.63 24.28
N GLU A 75 -4.25 -1.16 24.06
CA GLU A 75 -3.92 0.26 23.86
C GLU A 75 -3.94 0.66 22.38
N LEU A 76 -3.83 -0.32 21.47
CA LEU A 76 -3.70 -0.10 20.04
C LEU A 76 -5.07 -0.07 19.36
N LYS A 77 -5.27 0.93 18.50
CA LYS A 77 -6.48 1.02 17.68
C LYS A 77 -6.34 0.13 16.44
N SER A 78 -7.25 -0.81 16.28
CA SER A 78 -7.42 -1.51 15.00
C SER A 78 -8.12 -0.59 14.01
N ARG A 79 -7.44 -0.27 12.91
CA ARG A 79 -8.09 0.33 11.73
C ARG A 79 -8.64 -0.80 10.87
N GLU A 80 -9.86 -1.24 11.16
CA GLU A 80 -10.66 -1.89 10.12
C GLU A 80 -11.06 -0.85 9.07
N LYS A 81 -11.35 -1.31 7.85
CA LYS A 81 -11.60 -0.52 6.65
C LYS A 81 -12.66 0.57 6.85
N SER A 82 -12.27 1.73 7.36
CA SER A 82 -13.08 2.93 7.41
C SER A 82 -12.19 4.16 7.52
N ASP A 83 -11.78 4.66 6.37
CA ASP A 83 -11.98 6.08 6.06
C ASP A 83 -12.05 6.17 4.54
N SER A 84 -13.23 6.59 4.08
CA SER A 84 -13.61 6.79 2.68
C SER A 84 -12.77 7.85 1.98
#